data_AF-A0A9K3KLB0-F1
#
_entry.id   AF-A0A9K3KLB0-F1
#
_cell.length_a   1.000
_cell.length_b   1.000
_cell.length_c   1.000
_cell.angle_alpha   90.00
_cell.angle_beta   90.00
_cell.angle_gamma   90.00
#
_symmetry.space_group_name_H-M   'P 1'
#
loop_
_entity.id
_entity.type
_entity.pdbx_description
1 polymer ?
#
loop_
_entity_poly.entity_id
_entity_poly.type
_entity_poly.pdbx_seq_one_letter_code
_entity_poly.pdbx_strand_id
1 'polypeptide(L)'
;MPLTKSQSAQALEYVLKNVFDLDDEDILRESLKHRGVTSIYELIFMKREDVDRLTYAEEVDGVKQRVPIPWGKGQIINVFLDYILYKEETGKPIDDKWTEIKKDDFNQFRIDPSYLRARLLAKDGVPVFKPVSNSPAPSTPVQVTGTAPSAVMMFQKGIKRDQSHFPTLKSEPLNNSWHRTFEIQAHAQGVAHILDSKYSPSTPEEKELFQLVQTFMYAVLESKVQTHKGQEIIRKYKDTKDAQSAYADLLAHHRKSIAANIEAVGIMLYLTTTTIGDGKFKGSTS
;
A
#
# COMPACT_ATOMS: atom_id res chain seq x y z
N MET A 1 -18.20 -5.34 -30.65
CA MET A 1 -18.69 -6.61 -31.24
C MET A 1 -17.72 -7.71 -30.82
N PRO A 2 -18.17 -8.92 -30.44
CA PRO A 2 -17.23 -9.98 -30.08
C PRO A 2 -16.40 -10.40 -31.31
N LEU A 3 -15.09 -10.60 -31.11
CA LEU A 3 -14.16 -11.02 -32.16
C LEU A 3 -14.41 -12.47 -32.54
N THR A 4 -14.25 -12.78 -33.83
CA THR A 4 -14.20 -14.18 -34.28
C THR A 4 -12.96 -14.88 -33.73
N LYS A 5 -12.96 -16.22 -33.73
CA LYS A 5 -11.81 -17.03 -33.28
C LYS A 5 -10.49 -16.67 -34.00
N SER A 6 -10.57 -16.37 -35.30
CA SER A 6 -9.39 -15.97 -36.09
C SER A 6 -8.89 -14.58 -35.67
N GLN A 7 -9.80 -13.62 -35.55
CA GLN A 7 -9.46 -12.26 -35.13
C GLN A 7 -8.90 -12.20 -33.70
N SER A 8 -9.44 -13.00 -32.79
CA SER A 8 -9.02 -13.03 -31.40
C SER A 8 -7.64 -13.69 -31.20
N ALA A 9 -7.29 -14.68 -32.04
CA ALA A 9 -5.94 -15.24 -32.12
C ALA A 9 -4.95 -14.23 -32.75
N GLN A 10 -5.37 -13.53 -33.80
CA GLN A 10 -4.56 -12.47 -34.42
C GLN A 10 -4.29 -11.30 -33.46
N ALA A 11 -5.29 -10.92 -32.66
CA ALA A 11 -5.16 -9.93 -31.60
C ALA A 11 -4.12 -10.34 -30.55
N LEU A 12 -4.16 -11.61 -30.09
CA LEU A 12 -3.15 -12.15 -29.17
C LEU A 12 -1.75 -12.06 -29.77
N GLU A 13 -1.59 -12.53 -31.01
CA GLU A 13 -0.29 -12.54 -31.69
C GLU A 13 0.26 -11.12 -31.87
N TYR A 14 -0.60 -10.16 -32.22
CA TYR A 14 -0.23 -8.75 -32.30
C TYR A 14 0.24 -8.20 -30.94
N VAL A 15 -0.48 -8.50 -29.84
CA VAL A 15 -0.07 -8.05 -28.50
C VAL A 15 1.29 -8.62 -28.12
N LEU A 16 1.50 -9.94 -28.30
CA LEU A 16 2.76 -10.59 -27.96
C LEU A 16 3.93 -10.05 -28.79
N LYS A 17 3.72 -9.82 -30.08
CA LYS A 17 4.78 -9.35 -31.00
C LYS A 17 5.01 -7.86 -30.92
N ASN A 18 3.96 -7.06 -31.08
CA ASN A 18 4.07 -5.63 -31.32
C ASN A 18 3.98 -4.81 -30.03
N VAL A 19 3.24 -5.28 -29.02
CA VAL A 19 3.08 -4.54 -27.74
C VAL A 19 4.13 -5.00 -26.72
N PHE A 20 4.31 -6.31 -26.57
CA PHE A 20 5.29 -6.87 -25.62
C PHE A 20 6.70 -6.98 -26.18
N ASP A 21 6.85 -6.86 -27.50
CA ASP A 21 8.16 -6.95 -28.18
C ASP A 21 8.84 -8.31 -27.96
N LEU A 22 8.05 -9.39 -28.00
CA LEU A 22 8.57 -10.73 -27.79
C LEU A 22 8.95 -11.36 -29.12
N ASP A 23 10.15 -11.94 -29.16
CA ASP A 23 10.60 -12.80 -30.25
C ASP A 23 9.74 -14.07 -30.35
N ASP A 24 9.72 -14.72 -31.50
CA ASP A 24 8.87 -15.89 -31.76
C ASP A 24 9.25 -17.11 -30.88
N GLU A 25 10.51 -17.17 -30.44
CA GLU A 25 11.08 -18.20 -29.55
C GLU A 25 11.06 -17.81 -28.06
N ASP A 26 10.42 -16.69 -27.69
CA ASP A 26 10.42 -16.24 -26.30
C ASP A 26 9.72 -17.24 -25.35
N ILE A 27 10.36 -17.51 -24.22
CA ILE A 27 9.87 -18.42 -23.17
C ILE A 27 8.45 -18.09 -22.68
N LEU A 28 8.06 -16.80 -22.71
CA LEU A 28 6.72 -16.39 -22.33
C LEU A 28 5.68 -16.88 -23.35
N ARG A 29 5.99 -16.79 -24.65
CA ARG A 29 5.11 -17.31 -25.71
C ARG A 29 4.95 -18.82 -25.60
N GLU A 30 6.04 -19.55 -25.35
CA GLU A 30 5.98 -21.00 -25.13
C GLU A 30 5.09 -21.33 -23.91
N SER A 31 5.30 -20.63 -22.79
CA SER A 31 4.54 -20.86 -21.56
C SER A 31 3.03 -20.62 -21.73
N LEU A 32 2.64 -19.58 -22.47
CA LEU A 32 1.24 -19.26 -22.77
C LEU A 32 0.61 -20.32 -23.68
N LYS A 33 1.32 -20.74 -24.74
CA LYS A 33 0.87 -21.84 -25.62
C LYS A 33 0.67 -23.13 -24.83
N HIS A 34 1.61 -23.48 -23.96
CA HIS A 34 1.51 -24.66 -23.10
C HIS A 34 0.33 -24.59 -22.12
N ARG A 35 0.04 -23.40 -21.58
CA ARG A 35 -1.13 -23.16 -20.72
C ARG A 35 -2.47 -23.18 -21.48
N GLY A 36 -2.44 -23.22 -22.81
CA GLY A 36 -3.64 -23.24 -23.66
C GLY A 36 -4.20 -21.86 -23.97
N VAL A 37 -3.42 -20.79 -23.76
CA VAL A 37 -3.83 -19.42 -24.12
C VAL A 37 -3.63 -19.25 -25.62
N THR A 38 -4.73 -19.24 -26.38
CA THR A 38 -4.71 -19.21 -27.86
C THR A 38 -5.44 -17.99 -28.44
N SER A 39 -6.15 -17.26 -27.60
CA SER A 39 -6.92 -16.06 -27.91
C SER A 39 -6.63 -14.96 -26.89
N ILE A 40 -6.82 -13.71 -27.32
CA ILE A 40 -6.75 -12.56 -26.43
C ILE A 40 -7.76 -12.66 -25.27
N TYR A 41 -8.89 -13.33 -25.48
CA TYR A 41 -9.88 -13.53 -24.43
C TYR A 41 -9.35 -14.39 -23.27
N GLU A 42 -8.60 -15.45 -23.54
CA GLU A 42 -8.00 -16.24 -22.47
C GLU A 42 -6.91 -15.46 -21.73
N LEU A 43 -6.16 -14.59 -22.44
CA LEU A 43 -5.14 -13.74 -21.83
C LEU A 43 -5.76 -12.73 -20.86
N ILE A 44 -6.85 -12.04 -21.23
CA ILE A 44 -7.47 -11.00 -20.37
C ILE A 44 -8.12 -11.56 -19.11
N PHE A 45 -8.50 -12.84 -19.11
CA PHE A 45 -9.08 -13.50 -17.94
C PHE A 45 -8.02 -14.08 -16.97
N MET A 46 -6.74 -14.04 -17.34
CA MET A 46 -5.68 -14.52 -16.46
C MET A 46 -5.61 -13.68 -15.18
N LYS A 47 -5.53 -14.35 -14.03
CA LYS A 47 -5.26 -13.69 -12.75
C LYS A 47 -3.77 -13.69 -12.46
N ARG A 48 -3.34 -12.87 -11.49
CA ARG A 48 -1.93 -12.85 -11.06
C ARG A 48 -1.45 -14.24 -10.65
N GLU A 49 -2.29 -15.02 -9.97
CA GLU A 49 -1.94 -16.38 -9.55
C GLU A 49 -1.79 -17.34 -10.73
N ASP A 50 -2.47 -17.11 -11.85
CA ASP A 50 -2.30 -17.89 -13.08
C ASP A 50 -0.99 -17.54 -13.78
N VAL A 51 -0.62 -16.26 -13.79
CA VAL A 51 0.64 -15.77 -14.34
C VAL A 51 1.83 -16.31 -13.54
N ASP A 52 1.73 -16.36 -12.20
CA ASP A 52 2.77 -16.90 -11.32
C ASP A 52 2.96 -18.42 -11.48
N ARG A 53 1.97 -19.12 -12.04
CA ARG A 53 2.01 -20.57 -12.35
C ARG A 53 2.51 -20.88 -13.76
N LEU A 54 2.88 -19.87 -14.56
CA LEU A 54 3.43 -20.10 -15.88
C LEU A 54 4.81 -20.77 -15.80
N THR A 55 4.98 -21.80 -16.61
CA THR A 55 6.22 -22.58 -16.69
C THR A 55 6.65 -22.75 -18.15
N TYR A 56 7.95 -22.79 -18.40
CA TYR A 56 8.54 -23.12 -19.70
C TYR A 56 9.31 -24.45 -19.63
N ALA A 57 9.58 -25.07 -20.77
CA ALA A 57 10.43 -26.26 -20.81
C ALA A 57 11.88 -25.82 -20.79
N GLU A 58 12.64 -26.35 -19.84
CA GLU A 58 14.08 -26.18 -19.78
C GLU A 58 14.73 -27.56 -19.80
N GLU A 59 15.78 -27.70 -20.58
CA GLU A 59 16.58 -28.92 -20.60
C GLU A 59 17.75 -28.76 -19.64
N VAL A 60 17.73 -29.54 -18.56
CA VAL A 60 18.78 -29.58 -17.55
C VAL A 60 19.31 -30.99 -17.51
N ASP A 61 20.61 -31.16 -17.76
CA ASP A 61 21.29 -32.47 -17.80
C ASP A 61 20.63 -33.49 -18.76
N GLY A 62 20.10 -33.02 -19.90
CA GLY A 62 19.44 -33.86 -20.90
C GLY A 62 18.01 -34.28 -20.55
N VAL A 63 17.46 -33.79 -19.43
CA VAL A 63 16.08 -34.03 -19.01
C VAL A 63 15.26 -32.75 -19.20
N LYS A 64 14.16 -32.86 -19.94
CA LYS A 64 13.19 -31.75 -20.06
C LYS A 64 12.37 -31.65 -18.79
N GLN A 65 12.54 -30.56 -18.07
CA GLN A 65 11.76 -30.23 -16.89
C GLN A 65 10.97 -28.93 -17.10
N ARG A 66 9.91 -28.75 -16.31
CA ARG A 66 9.11 -27.52 -16.32
C ARG A 66 9.56 -26.62 -15.19
N VAL A 67 10.04 -25.43 -15.55
CA VAL A 67 10.57 -24.44 -14.61
C VAL A 67 9.68 -23.20 -14.65
N PRO A 68 9.41 -22.53 -13.51
CA PRO A 68 8.68 -21.27 -13.49
C PRO A 68 9.36 -20.21 -14.37
N ILE A 69 8.58 -19.41 -15.10
CA ILE A 69 9.14 -18.31 -15.87
C ILE A 69 9.78 -17.26 -14.92
N PRO A 70 10.83 -16.53 -15.36
CA PRO A 70 11.36 -15.42 -14.60
C PRO A 70 10.28 -14.40 -14.27
N TRP A 71 10.26 -13.91 -13.02
CA TRP A 71 9.22 -12.99 -12.53
C TRP A 71 8.99 -11.80 -13.47
N GLY A 72 10.06 -11.18 -13.97
CA GLY A 72 9.97 -10.03 -14.87
C GLY A 72 9.22 -10.32 -16.19
N LYS A 73 9.33 -11.55 -16.72
CA LYS A 73 8.61 -11.99 -17.91
C LYS A 73 7.11 -12.15 -17.61
N GLY A 74 6.76 -12.75 -16.47
CA GLY A 74 5.36 -12.85 -16.04
C GLY A 74 4.73 -11.47 -15.77
N GLN A 75 5.49 -10.54 -15.20
CA GLN A 75 4.96 -9.22 -14.85
C GLN A 75 4.46 -8.40 -16.05
N ILE A 76 4.97 -8.61 -17.26
CA ILE A 76 4.49 -7.85 -18.43
C ILE A 76 3.02 -8.11 -18.71
N ILE A 77 2.54 -9.34 -18.47
CA ILE A 77 1.13 -9.73 -18.61
C ILE A 77 0.31 -8.96 -17.58
N ASN A 78 0.70 -9.01 -16.30
CA ASN A 78 -0.01 -8.30 -15.23
C ASN A 78 -0.13 -6.80 -15.52
N VAL A 79 0.95 -6.17 -16.00
CA VAL A 79 0.93 -4.75 -16.36
C VAL A 79 0.02 -4.47 -17.56
N PHE A 80 -0.06 -5.39 -18.50
CA PHE A 80 -0.96 -5.27 -19.65
C PHE A 80 -2.43 -5.40 -19.26
N LEU A 81 -2.76 -6.29 -18.32
CA LEU A 81 -4.11 -6.37 -17.76
C LEU A 81 -4.49 -5.06 -17.06
N ASP A 82 -3.56 -4.50 -16.27
CA ASP A 82 -3.72 -3.19 -15.64
C ASP A 82 -3.92 -2.07 -16.68
N TYR A 83 -3.23 -2.14 -17.82
CA TYR A 83 -3.38 -1.19 -18.93
C TYR A 83 -4.76 -1.25 -19.61
N ILE A 84 -5.33 -2.45 -19.77
CA ILE A 84 -6.67 -2.62 -20.33
C ILE A 84 -7.70 -1.96 -19.41
N LEU A 85 -7.60 -2.19 -18.10
CA LEU A 85 -8.47 -1.56 -17.11
C LEU A 85 -8.33 -0.03 -17.12
N TYR A 86 -7.11 0.49 -17.21
CA TYR A 86 -6.87 1.93 -17.34
C TYR A 86 -7.54 2.55 -18.58
N LYS A 87 -7.50 1.85 -19.73
CA LYS A 87 -8.17 2.30 -20.95
C LYS A 87 -9.69 2.34 -20.82
N GLU A 88 -10.25 1.37 -20.11
CA GLU A 88 -11.68 1.34 -19.79
C GLU A 88 -12.08 2.51 -18.88
N GLU A 89 -11.34 2.74 -17.79
CA GLU A 89 -11.62 3.83 -16.84
C GLU A 89 -11.43 5.23 -17.43
N THR A 90 -10.52 5.39 -18.39
CA THR A 90 -10.30 6.67 -19.08
C THR A 90 -11.28 6.92 -20.24
N GLY A 91 -12.27 6.04 -20.42
CA GLY A 91 -13.30 6.16 -21.46
C GLY A 91 -12.78 5.94 -22.88
N LYS A 92 -11.63 5.27 -23.02
CA LYS A 92 -11.03 4.87 -24.31
C LYS A 92 -10.80 3.35 -24.33
N PRO A 93 -11.85 2.53 -24.18
CA PRO A 93 -11.72 1.08 -24.18
C PRO A 93 -11.10 0.60 -25.49
N ILE A 94 -10.38 -0.51 -25.42
CA ILE A 94 -9.75 -1.14 -26.60
C ILE A 94 -10.82 -1.79 -27.49
N ASP A 95 -11.87 -2.36 -26.89
CA ASP A 95 -12.95 -3.09 -27.55
C ASP A 95 -12.46 -4.14 -28.56
N ASP A 96 -12.59 -3.89 -29.86
CA ASP A 96 -12.15 -4.76 -30.96
C ASP A 96 -10.81 -4.31 -31.58
N LYS A 97 -10.23 -3.19 -31.12
CA LYS A 97 -9.05 -2.53 -31.70
C LYS A 97 -7.73 -2.98 -31.08
N TRP A 98 -7.59 -4.27 -30.79
CA TRP A 98 -6.38 -4.84 -30.20
C TRP A 98 -5.12 -4.63 -31.06
N THR A 99 -5.29 -4.58 -32.38
CA THR A 99 -4.22 -4.36 -33.36
C THR A 99 -3.83 -2.89 -33.54
N GLU A 100 -4.51 -1.96 -32.85
CA GLU A 100 -4.19 -0.52 -32.89
C GLU A 100 -3.37 -0.08 -31.67
N ILE A 101 -3.14 -0.97 -30.70
CA ILE A 101 -2.37 -0.68 -29.49
C ILE A 101 -0.91 -0.43 -29.87
N LYS A 102 -0.44 0.80 -29.69
CA LYS A 102 0.97 1.14 -29.91
C LYS A 102 1.81 0.70 -28.73
N LYS A 103 2.99 0.14 -29.01
CA LYS A 103 4.03 -0.16 -28.02
C LYS A 103 4.39 1.06 -27.16
N ASP A 104 4.50 2.22 -27.80
CA ASP A 104 4.86 3.46 -27.11
C ASP A 104 3.79 3.88 -26.08
N ASP A 105 2.51 3.82 -26.45
CA ASP A 105 1.39 4.10 -25.54
C ASP A 105 1.42 3.17 -24.32
N PHE A 106 1.69 1.88 -24.53
CA PHE A 106 1.83 0.92 -23.46
C PHE A 106 3.07 1.21 -22.59
N ASN A 107 4.20 1.58 -23.18
CA ASN A 107 5.40 1.94 -22.44
C ASN A 107 5.25 3.23 -21.63
N GLN A 108 4.57 4.25 -22.16
CA GLN A 108 4.23 5.47 -21.43
C GLN A 108 3.37 5.16 -20.21
N PHE A 109 2.38 4.28 -20.36
CA PHE A 109 1.58 3.79 -19.24
C PHE A 109 2.45 3.09 -18.18
N ARG A 110 3.36 2.20 -18.59
CA ARG A 110 4.23 1.43 -17.68
C ARG A 110 5.08 2.30 -16.75
N ILE A 111 5.46 3.49 -17.22
CA ILE A 111 6.29 4.45 -16.47
C ILE A 111 5.48 5.58 -15.85
N ASP A 112 4.16 5.60 -16.05
CA ASP A 112 3.30 6.66 -15.51
C ASP A 112 3.40 6.69 -13.98
N PRO A 113 3.78 7.84 -13.37
CA PRO A 113 3.96 7.92 -11.92
C PRO A 113 2.69 7.66 -11.11
N SER A 114 1.51 7.86 -11.69
CA SER A 114 0.22 7.59 -11.05
C SER A 114 -0.05 6.09 -11.05
N TYR A 115 0.20 5.43 -12.18
CA TYR A 115 0.14 3.97 -12.28
C TYR A 115 1.15 3.28 -11.35
N LEU A 116 2.41 3.69 -11.37
CA LEU A 116 3.44 3.10 -10.51
C LEU A 116 3.09 3.22 -9.03
N ARG A 117 2.54 4.37 -8.61
CA ARG A 117 2.02 4.56 -7.25
C ARG A 117 0.82 3.66 -6.96
N ALA A 118 -0.16 3.61 -7.85
CA ALA A 118 -1.34 2.77 -7.69
C ALA A 118 -0.96 1.29 -7.55
N ARG A 119 -0.01 0.82 -8.37
CA ARG A 119 0.49 -0.56 -8.35
C ARG A 119 1.26 -0.89 -7.08
N LEU A 120 2.06 0.05 -6.57
CA LEU A 120 2.80 -0.12 -5.32
C LEU A 120 1.87 -0.18 -4.10
N LEU A 121 0.76 0.56 -4.14
CA LEU A 121 -0.20 0.67 -3.04
C LEU A 121 -1.33 -0.38 -3.10
N ALA A 122 -1.48 -1.08 -4.22
CA ALA A 122 -2.50 -2.11 -4.42
C ALA A 122 -2.23 -3.33 -3.52
N LYS A 123 -3.02 -3.50 -2.46
CA LYS A 123 -2.94 -4.65 -1.55
C LYS A 123 -3.50 -5.95 -2.13
N ASP A 124 -4.48 -5.84 -3.05
CA ASP A 124 -5.21 -6.97 -3.63
C ASP A 124 -4.88 -7.20 -5.12
N GLY A 125 -3.81 -6.61 -5.61
CA GLY A 125 -3.29 -6.90 -6.95
C GLY A 125 -3.98 -6.20 -8.13
N VAL A 126 -4.98 -5.34 -7.93
CA VAL A 126 -5.50 -4.47 -9.00
C VAL A 126 -5.24 -3.00 -8.63
N PRO A 127 -4.43 -2.25 -9.39
CA PRO A 127 -4.22 -0.83 -9.16
C PRO A 127 -5.49 -0.04 -9.50
N VAL A 128 -5.91 0.84 -8.59
CA VAL A 128 -7.04 1.77 -8.82
C VAL A 128 -6.50 3.06 -9.42
N PHE A 129 -6.93 3.42 -10.63
CA PHE A 129 -6.43 4.60 -11.31
C PHE A 129 -7.30 5.82 -10.98
N LYS A 130 -6.66 6.89 -10.53
CA LYS A 130 -7.27 8.23 -10.53
C LYS A 130 -6.50 9.08 -11.51
N PRO A 131 -7.04 9.41 -12.68
CA PRO A 131 -6.34 10.29 -13.60
C PRO A 131 -6.12 11.65 -12.92
N VAL A 132 -4.88 12.09 -12.82
CA VAL A 132 -4.57 13.51 -12.65
C VAL A 132 -4.98 14.15 -13.96
N SER A 133 -6.11 14.87 -13.96
CA SER A 133 -6.56 15.61 -15.13
C SER A 133 -5.56 16.73 -15.42
N ASN A 134 -4.55 16.45 -16.24
CA ASN A 134 -3.75 17.47 -16.90
C ASN A 134 -4.60 18.08 -18.02
N SER A 135 -5.56 18.94 -17.67
CA SER A 135 -6.16 19.85 -18.64
C SER A 135 -5.16 20.99 -18.89
N PRO A 136 -4.79 21.30 -20.16
CA PRO A 136 -4.07 22.52 -20.45
C PRO A 136 -5.02 23.68 -20.17
N ALA A 137 -4.70 24.52 -19.19
CA ALA A 137 -5.42 25.75 -18.96
C ALA A 137 -5.28 26.65 -20.21
N PRO A 138 -6.37 27.22 -20.76
CA PRO A 138 -6.25 28.25 -21.77
C PRO A 138 -5.61 29.48 -21.12
N SER A 139 -4.48 29.90 -21.65
CA SER A 139 -3.81 31.16 -21.32
C SER A 139 -4.78 32.32 -21.55
N THR A 140 -5.40 32.80 -20.48
CA THR A 140 -6.03 34.12 -20.45
C THR A 140 -5.44 34.89 -19.28
N PRO A 141 -5.05 36.16 -19.49
CA PRO A 141 -4.44 36.97 -18.45
C PRO A 141 -5.55 37.39 -17.49
N VAL A 142 -5.66 36.70 -16.36
CA VAL A 142 -6.61 37.09 -15.32
C VAL A 142 -5.85 37.76 -14.20
N GLN A 143 -6.14 39.05 -14.06
CA GLN A 143 -5.77 39.89 -12.95
C GLN A 143 -6.08 39.22 -11.62
N VAL A 144 -5.13 39.39 -10.71
CA VAL A 144 -5.23 39.29 -9.27
C VAL A 144 -6.62 39.69 -8.78
N THR A 145 -7.37 38.74 -8.21
CA THR A 145 -8.29 38.88 -7.06
C THR A 145 -9.20 37.65 -6.99
N GLY A 146 -8.90 36.73 -6.08
CA GLY A 146 -9.69 35.53 -5.86
C GLY A 146 -8.95 34.56 -4.97
N THR A 147 -9.07 34.77 -3.67
CA THR A 147 -8.48 34.01 -2.56
C THR A 147 -8.33 32.52 -2.87
N ALA A 148 -7.09 32.02 -2.84
CA ALA A 148 -6.80 30.59 -2.94
C ALA A 148 -7.65 29.82 -1.90
N PRO A 149 -8.20 28.63 -2.24
CA PRO A 149 -8.81 27.79 -1.23
C PRO A 149 -7.72 27.39 -0.24
N SER A 150 -7.82 27.92 0.98
CA SER A 150 -6.90 27.68 2.10
C SER A 150 -6.65 26.17 2.27
N ALA A 151 -5.44 25.79 2.69
CA ALA A 151 -5.11 24.42 3.07
C ALA A 151 -6.14 23.81 4.05
N VAL A 152 -6.80 24.65 4.84
CA VAL A 152 -7.93 24.31 5.72
C VAL A 152 -9.15 23.83 4.93
N MET A 153 -9.49 24.45 3.79
CA MET A 153 -10.59 24.01 2.92
C MET A 153 -10.26 22.70 2.19
N MET A 154 -9.01 22.48 1.79
CA MET A 154 -8.57 21.21 1.22
C MET A 154 -8.59 20.09 2.28
N PHE A 155 -8.19 20.40 3.51
CA PHE A 155 -8.29 19.46 4.62
C PHE A 155 -9.76 19.19 4.97
N GLN A 156 -10.62 20.20 5.11
CA GLN A 156 -12.07 20.03 5.36
C GLN A 156 -12.78 19.21 4.29
N LYS A 157 -12.46 19.38 3.00
CA LYS A 157 -12.99 18.50 1.94
C LYS A 157 -12.45 17.06 2.03
N GLY A 158 -11.26 16.87 2.60
CA GLY A 158 -10.62 15.57 2.89
C GLY A 158 -10.97 14.97 4.26
N ILE A 159 -11.68 15.66 5.15
CA ILE A 159 -12.19 15.15 6.45
C ILE A 159 -13.42 14.24 6.26
N LYS A 160 -13.42 13.46 5.19
CA LYS A 160 -14.10 12.16 5.16
C LYS A 160 -13.05 11.04 5.22
N ARG A 161 -11.98 11.25 6.01
CA ARG A 161 -11.00 10.22 6.36
C ARG A 161 -11.68 9.23 7.27
N ASP A 162 -12.04 8.11 6.67
CA ASP A 162 -12.76 7.03 7.32
C ASP A 162 -11.92 6.47 8.48
N GLN A 163 -12.41 6.67 9.72
CA GLN A 163 -11.77 6.16 10.94
C GLN A 163 -11.56 4.63 10.86
N SER A 164 -12.30 3.92 10.01
CA SER A 164 -12.18 2.47 9.79
C SER A 164 -10.74 2.01 9.52
N HIS A 165 -9.93 2.82 8.82
CA HIS A 165 -8.58 2.46 8.38
C HIS A 165 -7.55 2.36 9.51
N PHE A 166 -7.83 2.94 10.67
CA PHE A 166 -6.94 2.85 11.83
C PHE A 166 -7.10 1.49 12.56
N PRO A 167 -5.98 0.86 12.96
CA PRO A 167 -6.01 -0.41 13.68
C PRO A 167 -6.62 -0.24 15.08
N THR A 168 -7.35 -1.24 15.56
CA THR A 168 -7.94 -1.21 16.92
C THR A 168 -7.00 -1.89 17.91
N LEU A 169 -6.65 -1.20 19.00
CA LEU A 169 -5.86 -1.75 20.09
C LEU A 169 -6.79 -2.39 21.12
N LYS A 170 -7.00 -3.71 21.02
CA LYS A 170 -7.83 -4.48 21.96
C LYS A 170 -7.04 -5.01 23.15
N SER A 171 -5.76 -5.26 22.98
CA SER A 171 -4.91 -5.92 23.97
C SER A 171 -3.54 -5.27 24.03
N GLU A 172 -3.05 -5.04 25.25
CA GLU A 172 -1.70 -4.50 25.54
C GLU A 172 -0.54 -5.24 24.85
N PRO A 173 -0.52 -6.59 24.69
CA PRO A 173 0.60 -7.29 24.05
C PRO A 173 0.82 -6.93 22.57
N LEU A 174 -0.21 -6.41 21.91
CA LEU A 174 -0.16 -6.02 20.50
C LEU A 174 0.20 -4.53 20.32
N ASN A 175 0.55 -3.82 21.40
CA ASN A 175 0.85 -2.39 21.38
C ASN A 175 1.93 -2.00 20.37
N ASN A 176 3.00 -2.80 20.23
CA ASN A 176 4.11 -2.51 19.33
C ASN A 176 3.70 -2.61 17.85
N SER A 177 2.99 -3.69 17.49
CA SER A 177 2.43 -3.85 16.14
C SER A 177 1.39 -2.77 15.86
N TRP A 178 0.59 -2.40 16.86
CA TRP A 178 -0.41 -1.34 16.74
C TRP A 178 0.22 0.01 16.46
N HIS A 179 1.23 0.44 17.23
CA HIS A 179 1.93 1.71 17.01
C HIS A 179 2.54 1.80 15.61
N ARG A 180 3.19 0.73 15.13
CA ARG A 180 3.76 0.67 13.79
C ARG A 180 2.69 0.83 12.70
N THR A 181 1.57 0.12 12.82
CA THR A 181 0.48 0.23 11.85
C THR A 181 -0.22 1.60 11.94
N PHE A 182 -0.37 2.15 13.15
CA PHE A 182 -0.97 3.46 13.40
C PHE A 182 -0.15 4.59 12.77
N GLU A 183 1.17 4.55 12.91
CA GLU A 183 2.11 5.49 12.27
C GLU A 183 2.05 5.42 10.75
N ILE A 184 2.05 4.21 10.17
CA ILE A 184 1.90 4.02 8.71
C ILE A 184 0.60 4.64 8.20
N GLN A 185 -0.52 4.45 8.93
CA GLN A 185 -1.80 5.03 8.55
C GLN A 185 -1.81 6.56 8.68
N ALA A 186 -1.18 7.12 9.72
CA ALA A 186 -1.03 8.56 9.87
C ALA A 186 -0.19 9.18 8.73
N HIS A 187 0.87 8.48 8.28
CA HIS A 187 1.64 8.88 7.10
C HIS A 187 0.82 8.79 5.81
N ALA A 188 0.08 7.71 5.60
CA ALA A 188 -0.79 7.53 4.43
C ALA A 188 -1.88 8.61 4.36
N GLN A 189 -2.35 9.09 5.52
CA GLN A 189 -3.34 10.14 5.63
C GLN A 189 -2.72 11.55 5.72
N GLY A 190 -1.40 11.72 5.68
CA GLY A 190 -0.75 13.04 5.76
C GLY A 190 -0.92 13.77 7.09
N VAL A 191 -1.26 13.04 8.16
CA VAL A 191 -1.46 13.56 9.53
C VAL A 191 -0.32 13.17 10.48
N ALA A 192 0.78 12.65 9.93
CA ALA A 192 1.94 12.20 10.70
C ALA A 192 2.62 13.31 11.51
N HIS A 193 2.46 14.58 11.11
CA HIS A 193 3.00 15.73 11.83
C HIS A 193 2.51 15.83 13.29
N ILE A 194 1.37 15.20 13.62
CA ILE A 194 0.83 15.17 14.98
C ILE A 194 1.45 14.10 15.86
N LEU A 195 2.11 13.10 15.26
CA LEU A 195 2.79 12.03 15.98
C LEU A 195 4.19 12.46 16.42
N ASP A 196 4.76 13.48 15.78
CA ASP A 196 6.02 14.07 16.21
C ASP A 196 5.77 15.04 17.36
N SER A 197 6.26 14.69 18.56
CA SER A 197 6.17 15.53 19.76
C SER A 197 6.92 16.87 19.62
N LYS A 198 7.77 17.06 18.60
CA LYS A 198 8.56 18.28 18.39
C LYS A 198 7.94 19.24 17.37
N TYR A 199 6.89 18.83 16.67
CA TYR A 199 6.27 19.66 15.65
C TYR A 199 5.46 20.80 16.30
N SER A 200 5.77 22.03 15.92
CA SER A 200 5.05 23.24 16.35
C SER A 200 4.66 24.07 15.12
N PRO A 201 3.37 24.38 14.93
CA PRO A 201 2.90 25.18 13.81
C PRO A 201 3.44 26.61 13.90
N SER A 202 4.03 27.11 12.81
CA SER A 202 4.69 28.42 12.76
C SER A 202 3.76 29.51 12.23
N THR A 203 2.92 29.19 11.25
CA THR A 203 2.01 30.16 10.61
C THR A 203 0.59 30.12 11.21
N PRO A 204 -0.18 31.22 11.20
CA PRO A 204 -1.55 31.24 11.73
C PRO A 204 -2.49 30.23 11.06
N GLU A 205 -2.37 30.05 9.75
CA GLU A 205 -3.17 29.08 8.99
C GLU A 205 -2.81 27.63 9.34
N GLU A 206 -1.53 27.37 9.61
CA GLU A 206 -1.05 26.06 10.04
C GLU A 206 -1.52 25.71 11.46
N LYS A 207 -1.68 26.71 12.34
CA LYS A 207 -2.25 26.52 13.69
C LYS A 207 -3.71 26.06 13.64
N GLU A 208 -4.53 26.68 12.79
CA GLU A 208 -5.93 26.28 12.61
C GLU A 208 -6.04 24.88 12.01
N LEU A 209 -5.22 24.58 11.00
CA LEU A 209 -5.12 23.25 10.42
C LEU A 209 -4.70 22.21 11.47
N PHE A 210 -3.70 22.52 12.27
CA PHE A 210 -3.19 21.65 13.32
C PHE A 210 -4.26 21.34 14.38
N GLN A 211 -5.03 22.34 14.81
CA GLN A 211 -6.12 22.14 15.78
C GLN A 211 -7.23 21.24 15.22
N LEU A 212 -7.51 21.35 13.93
CA LEU A 212 -8.48 20.51 13.24
C LEU A 212 -7.99 19.06 13.10
N VAL A 213 -6.70 18.87 12.80
CA VAL A 213 -6.06 17.54 12.78
C VAL A 213 -6.01 16.94 14.18
N GLN A 214 -5.76 17.74 15.22
CA GLN A 214 -5.77 17.30 16.63
C GLN A 214 -7.14 16.75 17.02
N THR A 215 -8.21 17.50 16.70
CA THR A 215 -9.58 17.06 16.98
C THR A 215 -9.92 15.73 16.28
N PHE A 216 -9.49 15.57 15.03
CA PHE A 216 -9.70 14.31 14.28
C PHE A 216 -8.91 13.14 14.88
N MET A 217 -7.62 13.35 15.16
CA MET A 217 -6.75 12.30 15.69
C MET A 217 -7.18 11.87 17.11
N TYR A 218 -7.67 12.81 17.92
CA TYR A 218 -8.26 12.50 19.22
C TYR A 218 -9.47 11.56 19.07
N ALA A 219 -10.38 11.85 18.14
CA ALA A 219 -11.54 11.01 17.88
C ALA A 219 -11.14 9.60 17.39
N VAL A 220 -10.08 9.50 16.58
CA VAL A 220 -9.52 8.20 16.16
C VAL A 220 -8.96 7.43 17.36
N LEU A 221 -8.18 8.09 18.22
CA LEU A 221 -7.60 7.47 19.42
C LEU A 221 -8.70 6.97 20.36
N GLU A 222 -9.72 7.78 20.63
CA GLU A 222 -10.86 7.40 21.49
C GLU A 222 -11.62 6.19 20.94
N SER A 223 -11.82 6.11 19.61
CA SER A 223 -12.53 5.01 18.95
C SER A 223 -11.70 3.71 18.88
N LYS A 224 -10.39 3.85 18.62
CA LYS A 224 -9.52 2.71 18.27
C LYS A 224 -8.72 2.15 19.42
N VAL A 225 -8.48 2.91 20.48
CA VAL A 225 -7.80 2.40 21.66
C VAL A 225 -8.84 1.82 22.61
N GLN A 226 -8.94 0.48 22.71
CA GLN A 226 -9.93 -0.20 23.55
C GLN A 226 -9.33 -0.75 24.86
N THR A 227 -8.04 -0.53 25.12
CA THR A 227 -7.41 -0.91 26.38
C THR A 227 -7.85 0.00 27.51
N HIS A 228 -8.11 -0.56 28.70
CA HIS A 228 -8.54 0.22 29.86
C HIS A 228 -7.54 1.34 30.22
N LYS A 229 -6.24 1.02 30.22
CA LYS A 229 -5.18 1.99 30.49
C LYS A 229 -5.00 3.02 29.38
N GLY A 230 -5.14 2.62 28.12
CA GLY A 230 -5.10 3.56 27.00
C GLY A 230 -6.26 4.56 27.03
N GLN A 231 -7.48 4.08 27.33
CA GLN A 231 -8.66 4.92 27.54
C GLN A 231 -8.50 5.89 28.71
N GLU A 232 -7.89 5.45 29.82
CA GLU A 232 -7.59 6.31 30.98
C GLU A 232 -6.66 7.48 30.60
N ILE A 233 -5.63 7.20 29.78
CA ILE A 233 -4.70 8.23 29.29
C ILE A 233 -5.41 9.21 28.34
N ILE A 234 -6.17 8.71 27.37
CA ILE A 234 -6.87 9.55 26.38
C ILE A 234 -7.90 10.48 27.04
N ARG A 235 -8.58 10.01 28.10
CA ARG A 235 -9.56 10.82 28.84
C ARG A 235 -8.97 12.05 29.54
N LYS A 236 -7.67 12.05 29.86
CA LYS A 236 -6.99 13.22 30.45
C LYS A 236 -6.96 14.42 29.49
N TYR A 237 -7.01 14.15 28.19
CA TYR A 237 -6.93 15.16 27.13
C TYR A 237 -8.28 15.46 26.48
N LYS A 238 -9.40 15.10 27.14
CA LYS A 238 -10.75 15.28 26.61
C LYS A 238 -11.11 16.76 26.40
N ASP A 239 -10.73 17.62 27.34
CA ASP A 239 -11.09 19.04 27.31
C ASP A 239 -10.23 19.83 26.32
N THR A 240 -8.94 19.48 26.23
CA THR A 240 -7.99 20.13 25.32
C THR A 240 -8.01 19.57 23.90
N LYS A 241 -8.50 18.32 23.72
CA LYS A 241 -8.46 17.55 22.46
C LYS A 241 -7.06 17.45 21.86
N ASP A 242 -6.05 17.53 22.71
CA ASP A 242 -4.66 17.47 22.31
C ASP A 242 -4.24 16.02 22.03
N ALA A 243 -4.36 15.62 20.77
CA ALA A 243 -3.99 14.30 20.32
C ALA A 243 -2.47 14.04 20.33
N GLN A 244 -1.65 15.08 20.22
CA GLN A 244 -0.20 14.95 20.19
C GLN A 244 0.30 14.53 21.58
N SER A 245 -0.12 15.26 22.62
CA SER A 245 0.21 14.91 24.00
C SER A 245 -0.40 13.57 24.41
N ALA A 246 -1.65 13.29 24.03
CA ALA A 246 -2.30 12.01 24.31
C ALA A 246 -1.54 10.81 23.69
N TYR A 247 -1.07 10.94 22.45
CA TYR A 247 -0.30 9.88 21.79
C TYR A 247 1.10 9.71 22.42
N ALA A 248 1.76 10.82 22.78
CA ALA A 248 3.07 10.78 23.44
C ALA A 248 3.00 10.05 24.79
N ASP A 249 1.99 10.36 25.61
CA ASP A 249 1.74 9.69 26.90
C ASP A 249 1.38 8.20 26.73
N LEU A 250 0.56 7.88 25.72
CA LEU A 250 0.21 6.50 25.39
C LEU A 250 1.45 5.68 24.99
N LEU A 251 2.31 6.27 24.16
CA LEU A 251 3.55 5.66 23.71
C LEU A 251 4.54 5.47 24.87
N ALA A 252 4.63 6.43 25.78
CA ALA A 252 5.43 6.32 27.01
C ALA A 252 4.94 5.18 27.91
N HIS A 253 3.62 5.04 28.09
CA HIS A 253 3.02 3.96 28.87
C HIS A 253 3.35 2.57 28.28
N HIS A 254 3.13 2.38 26.98
CA HIS A 254 3.41 1.09 26.32
C HIS A 254 4.91 0.75 26.32
N ARG A 255 5.81 1.72 26.13
CA ARG A 255 7.26 1.49 26.26
C ARG A 255 7.65 1.05 27.67
N LYS A 256 7.08 1.70 28.70
CA LYS A 256 7.30 1.32 30.11
C LYS A 256 6.81 -0.11 30.38
N SER A 257 5.65 -0.48 29.84
CA SER A 257 5.12 -1.84 29.98
C SER A 257 6.01 -2.91 29.31
N ILE A 258 6.58 -2.62 28.14
CA ILE A 258 7.51 -3.55 27.47
C ILE A 258 8.78 -3.73 28.29
N ALA A 259 9.38 -2.63 28.76
CA ALA A 259 10.57 -2.68 29.59
C ALA A 259 10.35 -3.51 30.86
N ALA A 260 9.23 -3.28 31.56
CA ALA A 260 8.86 -4.05 32.75
C ALA A 260 8.62 -5.54 32.45
N ASN A 261 8.03 -5.87 31.28
CA ASN A 261 7.82 -7.26 30.89
C ASN A 261 9.15 -7.99 30.59
N ILE A 262 10.11 -7.32 29.94
CA ILE A 262 11.45 -7.87 29.69
C ILE A 262 12.18 -8.12 31.01
N GLU A 263 12.11 -7.18 31.95
CA GLU A 263 12.69 -7.32 33.29
C GLU A 263 12.08 -8.50 34.06
N ALA A 264 10.74 -8.63 34.04
CA ALA A 264 10.05 -9.75 34.66
C ALA A 264 10.44 -11.11 34.05
N VAL A 265 10.55 -11.19 32.72
CA VAL A 265 11.07 -12.39 32.03
C VAL A 265 12.51 -12.68 32.45
N GLY A 266 13.35 -11.66 32.61
CA GLY A 266 14.71 -11.79 33.10
C GLY A 266 14.78 -12.36 34.53
N ILE A 267 13.95 -11.85 35.44
CA ILE A 267 13.84 -12.36 36.81
C ILE A 267 13.33 -13.80 36.82
N MET A 268 12.30 -14.12 36.03
CA MET A 268 11.76 -15.47 35.91
C MET A 268 12.79 -16.46 35.37
N LEU A 269 13.53 -16.08 34.31
CA LEU A 269 14.62 -16.88 33.76
C LEU A 269 15.69 -17.11 34.83
N TYR A 270 16.08 -16.07 35.55
CA TYR A 270 17.03 -16.17 36.65
C TYR A 270 16.55 -17.14 37.73
N LEU A 271 15.30 -17.04 38.19
CA LEU A 271 14.74 -17.96 39.20
C LEU A 271 14.66 -19.41 38.70
N THR A 272 14.34 -19.62 37.41
CA THR A 272 14.15 -20.98 36.85
C THR A 272 15.47 -21.65 36.50
N THR A 273 16.51 -20.88 36.16
CA THR A 273 17.83 -21.40 35.77
C THR A 273 18.86 -21.38 36.89
N THR A 274 18.61 -20.66 37.98
CA THR A 274 19.49 -20.66 39.15
C THR A 274 19.12 -21.82 40.06
N THR A 275 19.83 -22.93 39.94
CA THR A 275 19.74 -24.07 40.86
C THR A 275 20.59 -23.84 42.12
N ILE A 276 20.11 -24.33 43.27
CA ILE A 276 20.86 -24.32 44.52
C ILE A 276 22.09 -25.22 44.35
N GLY A 277 23.29 -24.62 44.30
CA GLY A 277 24.56 -25.33 44.13
C GLY A 277 25.45 -24.83 43.00
N ASP A 278 24.91 -24.04 42.06
CA ASP A 278 25.63 -23.62 40.84
C ASP A 278 26.63 -22.45 41.04
N GLY A 279 26.85 -21.99 42.28
CA GLY A 279 27.79 -20.91 42.61
C GLY A 279 27.42 -19.51 42.06
N LYS A 280 26.38 -19.40 41.23
CA LYS A 280 25.85 -18.14 40.69
C LYS A 280 25.06 -17.31 41.71
N PHE A 281 24.51 -17.97 42.73
CA PHE A 281 23.88 -17.30 43.86
C PHE A 281 24.95 -16.96 44.91
N LYS A 282 25.44 -15.72 44.90
CA LYS A 282 26.32 -15.19 45.96
C LYS A 282 25.48 -14.77 47.16
N GLY A 283 24.94 -15.75 47.88
CA GLY A 283 24.36 -15.49 49.19
C GLY A 283 25.46 -14.98 50.12
N SER A 284 25.33 -13.75 50.63
CA SER A 284 26.12 -13.31 51.77
C SER A 284 25.60 -14.08 52.98
N THR A 285 26.40 -15.03 53.45
CA THR A 285 26.26 -15.59 54.78
C THR A 285 27.00 -14.65 55.72
N SER A 286 26.24 -13.97 56.60
CA SER A 286 26.78 -13.30 57.79
C SER A 286 27.05 -14.33 58.87
#